data_AF-A0A841U5E9-F1
#
_entry.id   AF-A0A841U5E9-F1
#
_cell.length_a   1.000
_cell.length_b   1.000
_cell.length_c   1.000
_cell.angle_alpha   90.00
_cell.angle_beta   90.00
_cell.angle_gamma   90.00
#
_symmetry.space_group_name_H-M   'P 1'
#
loop_
_entity.id
_entity.type
_entity.pdbx_description
1 polymer ?
#
loop_
_entity_poly.entity_id
_entity_poly.type
_entity_poly.pdbx_seq_one_letter_code
_entity_poly.pdbx_strand_id
1 'polypeptide(L)' 'MNAEFRELWGRHDVSTNTVGIKEFLLPDAGSLKFVHSTFTISEYGDFRMTVYTPVEGTGTEKRMKKFLNGYS' A
#
# COMPACT_ATOMS: atom_id res chain seq x y z
N MET A 1 -5.19 17.15 -17.27
CA MET A 1 -4.64 15.77 -17.27
C MET A 1 -3.16 15.86 -17.52
N ASN A 2 -2.32 15.35 -16.61
CA ASN A 2 -0.85 15.38 -16.76
C ASN A 2 -0.41 14.37 -17.84
N ALA A 3 0.79 14.56 -18.41
CA ALA A 3 1.32 13.68 -19.46
C ALA A 3 1.65 12.27 -18.92
N GLU A 4 2.18 12.21 -17.70
CA GLU A 4 2.53 10.98 -16.98
C GLU A 4 1.33 10.03 -16.82
N PHE A 5 0.16 10.54 -16.44
CA PHE A 5 -1.06 9.74 -16.33
C PHE A 5 -1.48 9.15 -17.68
N ARG A 6 -1.34 9.89 -18.79
CA ARG A 6 -1.69 9.35 -20.12
C ARG A 6 -0.77 8.23 -20.54
N GLU A 7 0.53 8.35 -20.25
CA GLU A 7 1.52 7.31 -20.53
C GLU A 7 1.22 6.04 -19.72
N LEU A 8 0.97 6.19 -18.42
CA LEU A 8 0.62 5.07 -17.53
C LEU A 8 -0.73 4.44 -17.92
N TRP A 9 -1.72 5.23 -18.32
CA TRP A 9 -3.02 4.75 -18.75
C TRP A 9 -2.95 3.96 -20.07
N GLY A 10 -2.14 4.42 -21.02
CA GLY A 10 -1.94 3.75 -22.31
C GLY A 10 -1.28 2.38 -22.21
N ARG A 11 -0.56 2.10 -21.11
CA ARG A 11 0.07 0.80 -20.85
C ARG A 11 -0.90 -0.29 -20.40
N HIS A 12 -2.18 0.03 -20.15
CA HIS A 12 -3.18 -0.93 -19.61
C HIS A 12 -2.72 -1.65 -18.34
N ASP A 13 -1.73 -1.09 -17.62
CA ASP A 13 -1.10 -1.69 -16.43
C ASP A 13 -1.95 -1.50 -15.16
N VAL A 14 -3.24 -1.20 -15.34
CA VAL A 14 -4.25 -1.17 -14.28
C VAL A 14 -4.66 -2.62 -13.97
N SER A 15 -3.66 -3.47 -13.69
CA SER A 15 -3.92 -4.81 -13.17
C SER A 15 -4.60 -4.68 -11.82
N THR A 16 -5.73 -5.38 -11.64
CA THR A 16 -6.34 -5.60 -10.32
C THR A 16 -5.49 -6.57 -9.52
N ASN A 17 -4.25 -6.21 -9.20
CA ASN A 17 -3.43 -6.97 -8.26
C ASN A 17 -4.12 -6.89 -6.90
N THR A 18 -4.80 -7.97 -6.53
CA THR A 18 -5.49 -8.09 -5.24
C THR A 18 -4.53 -8.45 -4.12
N VAL A 19 -3.31 -8.92 -4.43
CA VAL A 19 -2.25 -9.20 -3.45
C VAL A 19 -0.88 -8.81 -4.02
N GLY A 20 0.01 -8.29 -3.18
CA GLY A 20 1.42 -8.11 -3.53
C GLY A 20 2.25 -7.46 -2.41
N ILE A 21 3.56 -7.27 -2.65
CA ILE A 21 4.42 -6.52 -1.72
C ILE A 21 4.43 -5.05 -2.15
N LYS A 22 4.16 -4.15 -1.21
CA LYS A 22 4.29 -2.71 -1.37
C LYS A 22 5.36 -2.17 -0.44
N GLU A 23 6.33 -1.48 -1.01
CA GLU A 23 7.38 -0.78 -0.28
C GLU A 23 7.10 0.72 -0.27
N PHE A 24 7.17 1.32 0.92
CA PHE A 24 7.03 2.76 1.14
C PHE A 24 8.31 3.30 1.72
N LEU A 25 8.78 4.44 1.21
CA LEU A 25 9.87 5.20 1.81
C LEU A 25 9.28 6.46 2.43
N LEU A 26 9.20 6.47 3.76
CA LEU A 26 8.73 7.64 4.50
C LEU A 26 9.94 8.41 5.06
N PRO A 27 9.93 9.77 5.01
CA PRO A 27 11.04 10.58 5.52
C PRO A 27 11.42 10.25 6.97
N ASP A 28 10.43 10.07 7.85
CA ASP A 28 10.68 9.91 9.29
C ASP A 28 10.75 8.44 9.75
N ALA A 29 10.15 7.52 9.01
CA ALA A 29 10.07 6.09 9.38
C ALA A 29 11.02 5.20 8.56
N GLY A 30 11.60 5.70 7.48
CA GLY A 30 12.44 4.93 6.55
C GLY A 30 11.64 3.98 5.66
N SER A 31 12.32 2.95 5.14
CA SER A 31 11.67 1.91 4.32
C SER A 31 10.76 1.02 5.16
N LEU A 32 9.53 0.83 4.67
CA LEU A 32 8.46 0.00 5.23
C LEU A 32 7.93 -0.92 4.14
N LYS A 33 7.89 -2.22 4.43
CA LYS A 33 7.44 -3.27 3.49
C LYS A 33 6.19 -3.95 4.03
N PHE A 34 5.15 -3.99 3.20
CA PHE A 34 3.88 -4.62 3.53
C PHE A 34 3.48 -5.62 2.46
N VAL A 35 2.90 -6.74 2.87
CA VAL A 35 1.98 -7.48 2.01
C VAL A 35 0.67 -6.71 2.01
N HIS A 36 0.20 -6.28 0.83
CA HIS A 36 -1.11 -5.69 0.67
C HIS A 36 -2.08 -6.74 0.14
N SER A 37 -3.30 -6.75 0.66
CA SER A 37 -4.41 -7.58 0.20
C SER A 37 -5.66 -6.72 0.04
N THR A 38 -6.27 -6.73 -1.14
CA THR A 38 -7.45 -5.95 -1.51
C THR A 38 -8.66 -6.85 -1.65
N PHE A 39 -9.74 -6.50 -0.96
CA PHE A 39 -11.00 -7.21 -0.92
C PHE A 39 -12.13 -6.30 -1.41
N THR A 40 -13.04 -6.84 -2.21
CA THR A 40 -14.31 -6.16 -2.54
C THR A 40 -15.34 -6.52 -1.48
N ILE A 41 -16.11 -5.53 -1.00
CA ILE A 41 -17.17 -5.77 -0.02
C ILE A 41 -18.45 -6.15 -0.78
N SER A 42 -18.91 -7.39 -0.65
CA SER A 42 -19.99 -7.94 -1.48
C SER A 42 -21.32 -7.20 -1.35
N GLU A 43 -21.65 -6.71 -0.15
CA GLU A 43 -22.89 -5.95 0.10
C GLU A 43 -22.85 -4.52 -0.45
N TYR A 44 -21.65 -4.01 -0.74
CA TYR A 44 -21.44 -2.67 -1.24
C TYR A 44 -20.38 -2.74 -2.35
N GLY A 45 -20.78 -3.13 -3.57
CA GLY A 45 -19.88 -3.44 -4.68
C GLY A 45 -18.90 -2.32 -5.07
N ASP A 46 -19.18 -1.08 -4.66
CA ASP A 46 -18.31 0.08 -4.86
C ASP A 46 -17.21 0.21 -3.80
N PHE A 47 -17.27 -0.57 -2.72
CA PHE A 47 -16.33 -0.51 -1.61
C PHE A 47 -15.23 -1.55 -1.77
N ARG A 48 -14.01 -1.10 -1.53
CA ARG A 48 -12.81 -1.93 -1.47
C ARG A 48 -12.09 -1.70 -0.15
N MET A 49 -11.67 -2.78 0.49
CA MET A 49 -10.84 -2.75 1.68
C MET A 49 -9.44 -3.24 1.31
N THR A 50 -8.40 -2.49 1.65
CA THR A 50 -7.01 -2.95 1.50
C THR A 50 -6.36 -3.08 2.87
N VAL A 51 -5.86 -4.28 3.18
CA VAL A 51 -5.12 -4.57 4.40
C VAL A 51 -3.64 -4.57 4.09
N TYR A 52 -2.85 -3.84 4.88
CA TYR A 52 -1.39 -3.79 4.80
C TYR A 52 -0.76 -4.50 6.00
N THR A 53 -0.21 -5.69 5.79
CA THR A 53 0.43 -6.49 6.83
C THR A 53 1.95 -6.31 6.74
N PRO A 54 2.65 -5.88 7.81
CA PRO A 54 4.11 -5.76 7.81
C PRO A 54 4.78 -7.06 7.39
N VAL A 55 5.74 -7.01 6.47
CA VAL A 55 6.54 -8.18 6.10
C VAL A 55 7.48 -8.54 7.25
N GLU A 56 7.43 -9.79 7.71
CA GLU A 56 8.30 -10.29 8.78
C GLU A 56 9.80 -10.14 8.43
N GLY A 57 10.64 -9.96 9.45
CA GLY A 57 12.09 -9.79 9.26
C GLY A 57 12.54 -8.44 8.67
N THR A 58 11.62 -7.62 8.14
CA THR A 58 11.99 -6.30 7.56
C THR A 58 12.10 -5.17 8.59
N GLY A 59 11.71 -5.43 9.84
CA GLY A 59 11.65 -4.41 10.89
C GLY A 59 10.54 -3.37 10.71
N THR A 60 9.67 -3.53 9.70
CA THR A 60 8.56 -2.61 9.38
C THR A 60 7.63 -2.39 10.57
N GLU A 61 7.25 -3.45 11.28
CA GLU A 61 6.35 -3.35 12.43
C GLU A 61 6.94 -2.45 13.54
N LYS A 62 8.22 -2.63 13.87
CA LYS A 62 8.92 -1.83 14.88
C LYS A 62 9.00 -0.36 14.49
N ARG A 63 9.35 -0.09 13.23
CA ARG A 63 9.42 1.28 12.69
C ARG A 63 8.05 1.96 12.68
N MET A 64 7.01 1.23 12.27
CA MET A 64 5.64 1.73 12.27
C MET A 64 5.14 2.05 13.67
N LYS A 65 5.36 1.16 14.65
CA LYS A 65 5.01 1.41 16.06
C LYS A 65 5.73 2.65 16.60
N LYS A 66 7.03 2.80 16.31
CA LYS A 66 7.79 4.00 16.71
C LYS A 66 7.24 5.27 16.07
N PHE A 67 6.93 5.22 14.78
CA PHE A 67 6.36 6.36 14.05
C PHE A 67 5.02 6.77 14.64
N LEU A 68 4.07 5.84 14.81
CA LEU A 68 2.74 6.11 15.37
C LEU A 68 2.80 6.68 16.79
N ASN A 69 3.71 6.17 17.63
CA ASN A 69 3.89 6.68 19.00
C ASN A 69 4.45 8.11 19.05
N GLY A 70 5.03 8.61 17.95
CA GLY A 70 5.51 9.99 17.83
C GLY A 70 4.44 11.00 17.41
N TYR A 71 3.23 10.56 17.08
CA TYR A 71 2.08 11.41 16.70
C TYR A 71 1.06 11.61 17.84
N SER A 72 1.33 11.10 19.04
CA SER A 72 0.41 11.16 20.19
C SER A 72 0.70 12.30 21.16
#